data_AF-A0A3N7DKJ0-F1
#
_entry.id   AF-A0A3N7DKJ0-F1
#
_cell.length_a   1.000
_cell.length_b   1.000
_cell.length_c   1.000
_cell.angle_alpha   90.00
_cell.angle_beta   90.00
_cell.angle_gamma   90.00
#
_symmetry.space_group_name_H-M   'P 1'
#
loop_
_entity.id
_entity.type
_entity.pdbx_description
1 polymer ?
#
loop_
_entity_poly.entity_id
_entity_poly.type
_entity_poly.pdbx_seq_one_letter_code
_entity_poly.pdbx_strand_id
1 'polypeptide(L)'
;MEKYALKSENLDTLAYFAKHGVYLLEVRDYGFLGDFKSEYVFTGRKDSLGYKIDSDNLQIELSEKYLGLVKEGDYSSGWFNIKQHKIISSLPKVDSIVASLGKIPADQVLHEKNGIFTIYDKGRLVRKFTLGEFLIKKDSVNYDDLEFGIYQVKNEGLVKVNNDGTKLSEQKDGLYFIPSPGFNVVNFKQLNDILPEISATLKKYPLPEEINIR
;
A
#
# COMPACT_ATOMS: atom_id res chain seq x y z
N MET A 1 17.88 14.14 -3.32
CA MET A 1 17.60 13.09 -4.31
C MET A 1 18.87 12.82 -5.09
N GLU A 2 19.36 11.60 -5.03
CA GLU A 2 20.55 11.15 -5.76
C GLU A 2 20.13 10.60 -7.13
N LYS A 3 20.92 10.89 -8.17
CA LYS A 3 20.69 10.37 -9.52
C LYS A 3 21.12 8.92 -9.60
N TYR A 4 20.34 8.10 -10.30
CA TYR A 4 20.58 6.66 -10.40
C TYR A 4 20.52 6.20 -11.85
N ALA A 5 21.54 5.46 -12.32
CA ALA A 5 21.56 4.88 -13.67
C ALA A 5 20.84 3.54 -13.69
N LEU A 6 19.80 3.43 -14.51
CA LEU A 6 19.02 2.22 -14.66
C LEU A 6 19.76 1.24 -15.56
N LYS A 7 20.07 0.06 -15.03
CA LYS A 7 20.51 -1.09 -15.84
C LYS A 7 19.28 -1.90 -16.23
N SER A 8 19.03 -2.04 -17.52
CA SER A 8 17.77 -2.58 -18.06
C SER A 8 17.46 -4.03 -17.67
N GLU A 9 18.46 -4.78 -17.21
CA GLU A 9 18.39 -6.23 -17.04
C GLU A 9 17.70 -6.68 -15.74
N ASN A 10 17.45 -5.80 -14.76
CA ASN A 10 16.85 -6.17 -13.47
C ASN A 10 15.82 -5.15 -12.95
N LEU A 11 14.92 -4.70 -13.83
CA LEU A 11 13.89 -3.70 -13.50
C LEU A 11 12.51 -4.35 -13.40
N ASP A 12 11.84 -4.13 -12.27
CA ASP A 12 10.44 -4.46 -12.08
C ASP A 12 9.61 -3.17 -11.92
N THR A 13 8.48 -3.07 -12.62
CA THR A 13 7.64 -1.86 -12.55
C THR A 13 6.60 -2.04 -11.46
N LEU A 14 6.76 -1.31 -10.36
CA LEU A 14 5.82 -1.37 -9.23
C LEU A 14 4.56 -0.55 -9.50
N ALA A 15 4.72 0.67 -10.06
CA ALA A 15 3.58 1.54 -10.33
C ALA A 15 3.85 2.52 -11.48
N TYR A 16 2.77 2.91 -12.16
CA TYR A 16 2.79 3.97 -13.17
C TYR A 16 1.78 5.08 -12.83
N PHE A 17 2.28 6.28 -12.58
CA PHE A 17 1.50 7.47 -12.27
C PHE A 17 1.28 8.29 -13.55
N ALA A 18 0.30 7.87 -14.35
CA ALA A 18 0.06 8.39 -15.70
C ALA A 18 -0.06 9.93 -15.79
N LYS A 19 -0.80 10.54 -14.85
CA LYS A 19 -0.98 12.01 -14.77
C LYS A 19 0.35 12.77 -14.66
N HIS A 20 1.36 12.15 -14.05
CA HIS A 20 2.66 12.74 -13.81
C HIS A 20 3.74 12.24 -14.79
N GLY A 21 3.43 11.20 -15.58
CA GLY A 21 4.40 10.55 -16.46
C GLY A 21 5.54 9.85 -15.71
N VAL A 22 5.29 9.46 -14.45
CA VAL A 22 6.30 8.91 -13.54
C VAL A 22 6.07 7.42 -13.34
N TYR A 23 7.15 6.65 -13.40
CA TYR A 23 7.21 5.25 -13.00
C TYR A 23 7.91 5.13 -11.66
N LEU A 24 7.44 4.21 -10.83
CA LEU A 24 8.19 3.71 -9.68
C LEU A 24 8.64 2.29 -10.00
N LEU A 25 9.95 2.10 -9.98
CA LEU A 25 10.61 0.84 -10.30
C LEU A 25 11.28 0.26 -9.07
N GLU A 26 11.33 -1.06 -9.00
CA GLU A 26 12.27 -1.80 -8.18
C GLU A 26 13.44 -2.24 -9.08
N VAL A 27 14.66 -1.90 -8.67
CA VAL A 27 15.91 -2.32 -9.29
C VAL A 27 16.52 -3.38 -8.40
N ARG A 28 16.68 -4.61 -8.92
CA ARG A 28 17.25 -5.72 -8.15
C ARG A 28 18.70 -5.94 -8.55
N ASP A 29 19.61 -5.89 -7.58
CA ASP A 29 20.98 -6.39 -7.74
C ASP A 29 21.03 -7.83 -7.23
N TYR A 30 21.38 -8.75 -8.13
CA TYR A 30 21.35 -10.19 -7.86
C TYR A 30 22.60 -10.71 -7.12
N GLY A 31 23.59 -9.84 -6.87
CA GLY A 31 24.73 -10.12 -5.98
C GLY A 31 25.46 -11.44 -6.25
N PHE A 32 26.24 -11.90 -5.27
CA PHE A 32 26.88 -13.22 -5.28
C PHE A 32 26.14 -14.14 -4.31
N LEU A 33 25.85 -15.39 -4.72
CA LEU A 33 25.17 -16.42 -3.91
C LEU A 33 23.76 -16.06 -3.40
N GLY A 34 23.02 -15.21 -4.12
CA GLY A 34 21.62 -14.90 -3.80
C GLY A 34 21.45 -13.83 -2.71
N ASP A 35 22.50 -13.05 -2.42
CA ASP A 35 22.35 -11.79 -1.70
C ASP A 35 21.68 -10.77 -2.64
N PHE A 36 20.35 -10.63 -2.51
CA PHE A 36 19.55 -9.72 -3.32
C PHE A 36 19.45 -8.36 -2.64
N LYS A 37 19.75 -7.29 -3.38
CA LYS A 37 19.47 -5.91 -2.92
C LYS A 37 18.45 -5.27 -3.83
N SER A 38 17.35 -4.81 -3.24
CA SER A 38 16.34 -4.04 -3.94
C SER A 38 16.55 -2.55 -3.68
N GLU A 39 16.62 -1.78 -4.75
CA GLU A 39 16.64 -0.33 -4.72
C GLU A 39 15.39 0.19 -5.43
N TYR A 40 14.80 1.27 -4.91
CA TYR A 40 13.57 1.81 -5.49
C TYR A 40 13.84 3.15 -6.14
N VAL A 41 13.33 3.33 -7.36
CA VAL A 41 13.70 4.46 -8.20
C VAL A 41 12.47 5.05 -8.88
N PHE A 42 12.32 6.38 -8.79
CA PHE A 42 11.38 7.11 -9.62
C PHE A 42 12.03 7.50 -10.96
N THR A 43 11.36 7.23 -12.07
CA THR A 43 11.87 7.55 -13.41
C THR A 43 10.78 8.09 -14.34
N GLY A 44 11.18 8.82 -15.37
CA GLY A 44 10.29 9.24 -16.45
C GLY A 44 10.13 8.16 -17.53
N ARG A 45 9.23 8.41 -18.48
CA ARG A 45 8.93 7.46 -19.55
C ARG A 45 10.10 7.37 -20.54
N LYS A 46 10.76 6.20 -20.61
CA LYS A 46 11.95 5.90 -21.46
C LYS A 46 13.27 6.50 -20.97
N ASP A 47 13.31 6.99 -19.74
CA ASP A 47 14.55 7.54 -19.18
C ASP A 47 15.44 6.39 -18.67
N SER A 48 16.74 6.48 -18.98
CA SER A 48 17.77 5.55 -18.48
C SER A 48 18.32 5.98 -17.11
N LEU A 49 17.88 7.11 -16.56
CA LEU A 49 18.25 7.56 -15.21
C LEU A 49 16.98 7.89 -14.42
N GLY A 50 17.04 7.67 -13.11
CA GLY A 50 15.97 8.02 -12.18
C GLY A 50 16.50 8.59 -10.87
N TYR A 51 15.61 8.77 -9.91
CA TYR A 51 15.90 9.27 -8.58
C TYR A 51 15.67 8.17 -7.56
N LYS A 52 16.73 7.79 -6.85
CA LYS A 52 16.69 6.75 -5.83
C LYS A 52 15.90 7.22 -4.61
N ILE A 53 15.08 6.33 -4.08
CA ILE A 53 14.42 6.48 -2.78
C ILE A 53 15.39 5.97 -1.73
N ASP A 54 15.70 6.83 -0.78
CA ASP A 54 16.48 6.45 0.40
C ASP A 54 15.56 5.70 1.37
N SER A 55 15.78 4.39 1.49
CA SER A 55 14.92 3.51 2.28
C SER A 55 15.60 2.88 3.50
N ASP A 56 16.90 3.09 3.75
CA ASP A 56 17.62 2.51 4.90
C ASP A 56 17.36 0.98 5.12
N ASN A 57 17.25 0.21 4.02
CA ASN A 57 16.87 -1.23 3.98
C ASN A 57 15.40 -1.55 4.29
N LEU A 58 14.52 -0.55 4.35
CA LEU A 58 13.08 -0.74 4.42
C LEU A 58 12.52 -1.08 3.04
N GLN A 59 11.45 -1.88 3.04
CA GLN A 59 10.67 -2.17 1.84
C GLN A 59 9.68 -1.04 1.59
N ILE A 60 9.26 -0.88 0.32
CA ILE A 60 8.21 0.07 -0.03
C ILE A 60 6.86 -0.65 -0.04
N GLU A 61 5.88 -0.03 0.61
CA GLU A 61 4.46 -0.38 0.47
C GLU A 61 3.74 0.74 -0.29
N LEU A 62 2.98 0.36 -1.32
CA LEU A 62 2.24 1.31 -2.15
C LEU A 62 0.74 1.16 -1.95
N SER A 63 0.08 2.30 -1.78
CA SER A 63 -1.37 2.42 -1.86
C SER A 63 -1.74 3.51 -2.88
N GLU A 64 -3.03 3.72 -3.12
CA GLU A 64 -3.49 4.77 -4.02
C GLU A 64 -3.08 6.18 -3.56
N LYS A 65 -2.88 6.37 -2.25
CA LYS A 65 -2.60 7.69 -1.64
C LYS A 65 -1.21 7.84 -1.08
N TYR A 66 -0.59 6.77 -0.66
CA TYR A 66 0.64 6.80 0.11
C TYR A 66 1.72 5.91 -0.48
N LEU A 67 2.95 6.37 -0.36
CA LEU A 67 4.16 5.57 -0.39
C LEU A 67 4.64 5.41 1.04
N GLY A 68 4.62 4.18 1.54
CA GLY A 68 5.08 3.81 2.88
C GLY A 68 6.43 3.09 2.84
N LEU A 69 7.19 3.22 3.93
CA LEU A 69 8.38 2.44 4.22
C LEU A 69 8.09 1.49 5.39
N VAL A 70 8.35 0.20 5.19
CA VAL A 70 8.00 -0.85 6.14
C VAL A 70 9.24 -1.68 6.46
N LYS A 71 9.34 -2.13 7.72
CA LYS A 71 10.28 -3.20 8.07
C LYS A 71 9.74 -4.53 7.55
N GLU A 72 10.60 -5.54 7.40
CA GLU A 72 10.15 -6.90 7.14
C GLU A 72 9.09 -7.33 8.17
N GLY A 73 7.94 -7.84 7.70
CA GLY A 73 6.81 -8.22 8.56
C GLY A 73 5.45 -8.02 7.91
N ASP A 74 4.37 -8.09 8.69
CA ASP A 74 3.01 -7.78 8.24
C ASP A 74 2.76 -6.27 8.28
N TYR A 75 2.51 -5.68 7.11
CA TYR A 75 2.24 -4.26 6.91
C TYR A 75 0.82 -3.98 6.40
N SER A 76 -0.13 -4.85 6.73
CA SER A 76 -1.47 -4.76 6.17
C SER A 76 -2.26 -3.55 6.68
N SER A 77 -3.09 -2.99 5.79
CA SER A 77 -4.23 -2.14 6.16
C SER A 77 -5.51 -2.98 6.30
N GLY A 78 -6.52 -2.42 6.94
CA GLY A 78 -7.84 -3.03 7.08
C GLY A 78 -8.29 -3.15 8.53
N TRP A 79 -9.02 -4.23 8.81
CA TRP A 79 -9.65 -4.53 10.08
C TRP A 79 -8.79 -5.46 10.93
N PHE A 80 -8.70 -5.14 12.21
CA PHE A 80 -7.93 -5.90 13.19
C PHE A 80 -8.76 -6.14 14.43
N ASN A 81 -8.73 -7.37 14.93
CA ASN A 81 -9.41 -7.73 16.16
C ASN A 81 -8.38 -7.99 17.25
N ILE A 82 -8.53 -7.31 18.38
CA ILE A 82 -7.68 -7.50 19.55
C ILE A 82 -8.50 -8.20 20.63
N LYS A 83 -8.00 -9.34 21.09
CA LYS A 83 -8.53 -10.06 22.25
C LYS A 83 -7.38 -10.49 23.14
N GLN A 84 -7.56 -10.34 24.45
CA GLN A 84 -6.53 -10.65 25.43
C GLN A 84 -5.19 -9.97 25.09
N HIS A 85 -5.23 -8.71 24.65
CA HIS A 85 -4.06 -7.92 24.25
C HIS A 85 -3.23 -8.51 23.09
N LYS A 86 -3.85 -9.35 22.24
CA LYS A 86 -3.22 -9.90 21.04
C LYS A 86 -4.07 -9.63 19.82
N ILE A 87 -3.41 -9.28 18.71
CA ILE A 87 -4.05 -9.26 17.39
C ILE A 87 -4.37 -10.71 17.03
N ILE A 88 -5.64 -11.01 16.79
CA ILE A 88 -6.08 -12.32 16.35
C ILE A 88 -6.49 -12.27 14.88
N SER A 89 -6.23 -13.35 14.15
CA SER A 89 -6.57 -13.46 12.73
C SER A 89 -8.07 -13.52 12.45
N SER A 90 -8.88 -13.91 13.44
CA SER A 90 -10.33 -14.02 13.27
C SER A 90 -11.02 -12.67 13.44
N LEU A 91 -11.63 -12.20 12.36
CA LEU A 91 -12.52 -11.05 12.37
C LEU A 91 -13.97 -11.49 12.58
N PRO A 92 -14.77 -10.71 13.32
CA PRO A 92 -16.17 -11.07 13.55
C PRO A 92 -16.97 -10.99 12.24
N LYS A 93 -17.97 -11.87 12.10
CA LYS A 93 -18.95 -11.88 11.01
C LYS A 93 -18.41 -12.11 9.59
N VAL A 94 -17.12 -12.39 9.39
CA VAL A 94 -16.57 -12.68 8.05
C VAL A 94 -17.34 -13.81 7.37
N ASP A 95 -17.50 -14.96 8.03
CA ASP A 95 -18.23 -16.10 7.46
C ASP A 95 -19.67 -15.75 7.11
N SER A 96 -20.36 -14.97 7.97
CA SER A 96 -21.74 -14.55 7.70
C SER A 96 -21.83 -13.57 6.53
N ILE A 97 -20.84 -12.70 6.35
CA ILE A 97 -20.76 -11.78 5.21
C ILE A 97 -20.54 -12.59 3.94
N VAL A 98 -19.56 -13.49 3.93
CA VAL A 98 -19.29 -14.37 2.79
C VAL A 98 -20.55 -15.17 2.42
N ALA A 99 -21.26 -15.74 3.41
CA ALA A 99 -22.50 -16.45 3.18
C ALA A 99 -23.62 -15.55 2.60
N SER A 100 -23.72 -14.30 3.06
CA SER A 100 -24.71 -13.33 2.57
C SER A 100 -24.51 -12.89 1.12
N LEU A 101 -23.30 -12.98 0.59
CA LEU A 101 -23.01 -12.71 -0.82
C LEU A 101 -23.63 -13.76 -1.75
N GLY A 102 -24.08 -14.89 -1.18
CA GLY A 102 -24.69 -15.99 -1.90
C GLY A 102 -23.70 -16.70 -2.81
N LYS A 103 -24.22 -17.36 -3.85
CA LYS A 103 -23.39 -18.09 -4.80
C LYS A 103 -22.71 -17.12 -5.75
N ILE A 104 -21.43 -16.91 -5.53
CA ILE A 104 -20.57 -16.15 -6.45
C ILE A 104 -20.46 -16.92 -7.78
N PRO A 105 -20.62 -16.25 -8.94
CA PRO A 105 -20.44 -16.86 -10.25
C PRO A 105 -19.09 -17.59 -10.36
N ALA A 106 -19.03 -18.70 -11.10
CA ALA A 106 -17.84 -19.54 -11.18
C ALA A 106 -16.63 -18.84 -11.84
N ASP A 107 -16.87 -17.78 -12.60
CA ASP A 107 -15.85 -16.91 -13.21
C ASP A 107 -15.40 -15.76 -12.31
N GLN A 108 -15.99 -15.65 -11.11
CA GLN A 108 -15.63 -14.66 -10.12
C GLN A 108 -14.85 -15.27 -8.95
N VAL A 109 -13.89 -14.51 -8.44
CA VAL A 109 -13.08 -14.88 -7.28
C VAL A 109 -13.28 -13.84 -6.18
N LEU A 110 -13.72 -14.29 -5.01
CA LEU A 110 -13.71 -13.48 -3.79
C LEU A 110 -12.38 -13.68 -3.07
N HIS A 111 -11.71 -12.57 -2.80
CA HIS A 111 -10.53 -12.51 -1.95
C HIS A 111 -10.83 -11.63 -0.75
N GLU A 112 -10.63 -12.18 0.45
CA GLU A 112 -10.76 -11.47 1.73
C GLU A 112 -9.37 -11.33 2.35
N LYS A 113 -9.02 -10.10 2.74
CA LYS A 113 -7.80 -9.81 3.49
C LYS A 113 -8.11 -8.74 4.52
N ASN A 114 -7.97 -9.10 5.81
CA ASN A 114 -8.17 -8.19 6.95
C ASN A 114 -9.48 -7.39 6.85
N GLY A 115 -10.59 -8.07 6.60
CA GLY A 115 -11.92 -7.49 6.51
C GLY A 115 -12.11 -6.57 5.29
N ILE A 116 -11.22 -6.63 4.30
CA ILE A 116 -11.40 -6.04 2.99
C ILE A 116 -11.74 -7.17 2.03
N PHE A 117 -12.91 -7.07 1.42
CA PHE A 117 -13.44 -8.06 0.49
C PHE A 117 -13.34 -7.49 -0.92
N THR A 118 -12.71 -8.26 -1.80
CA THR A 118 -12.49 -7.89 -3.21
C THR A 118 -13.00 -9.02 -4.10
N ILE A 119 -13.88 -8.68 -5.05
CA ILE A 119 -14.42 -9.61 -6.03
C ILE A 119 -13.81 -9.26 -7.38
N TYR A 120 -13.16 -10.25 -7.99
CA TYR A 120 -12.58 -10.16 -9.33
C TYR A 120 -13.39 -10.98 -10.32
N ASP A 121 -13.58 -10.47 -11.53
CA ASP A 121 -14.08 -11.21 -12.70
C ASP A 121 -12.98 -11.21 -13.75
N LYS A 122 -12.47 -12.40 -14.09
CA LYS A 122 -11.38 -12.58 -15.08
C LYS A 122 -10.18 -11.64 -14.83
N GLY A 123 -9.80 -11.50 -13.55
CA GLY A 123 -8.68 -10.66 -13.11
C GLY A 123 -8.98 -9.16 -13.01
N ARG A 124 -10.21 -8.71 -13.29
CA ARG A 124 -10.61 -7.31 -13.13
C ARG A 124 -11.38 -7.13 -11.82
N LEU A 125 -11.01 -6.14 -11.03
CA LEU A 125 -11.75 -5.78 -9.82
C LEU A 125 -13.16 -5.31 -10.20
N VAL A 126 -14.19 -6.02 -9.75
CA VAL A 126 -15.60 -5.69 -9.98
C VAL A 126 -16.20 -4.98 -8.78
N ARG A 127 -15.85 -5.45 -7.58
CA ARG A 127 -16.41 -4.90 -6.34
C ARG A 127 -15.38 -4.96 -5.22
N LYS A 128 -15.28 -3.88 -4.45
CA LYS A 128 -14.54 -3.80 -3.18
C LYS A 128 -15.52 -3.32 -2.12
N PHE A 129 -15.49 -3.95 -0.96
CA PHE A 129 -16.23 -3.49 0.23
C PHE A 129 -15.49 -3.91 1.50
N THR A 130 -15.84 -3.29 2.62
CA THR A 130 -15.16 -3.49 3.90
C THR A 130 -16.10 -4.08 4.96
N LEU A 131 -15.53 -4.75 5.95
CA LEU A 131 -16.25 -5.28 7.12
C LEU A 131 -17.07 -4.19 7.82
N GLY A 132 -16.58 -2.94 7.81
CA GLY A 132 -17.26 -1.82 8.43
C GLY A 132 -18.64 -1.53 7.84
N GLU A 133 -18.84 -1.76 6.54
CA GLU A 133 -20.15 -1.59 5.89
C GLU A 133 -21.23 -2.50 6.46
N PHE A 134 -20.85 -3.59 7.14
CA PHE A 134 -21.77 -4.52 7.81
C PHE A 134 -21.87 -4.31 9.33
N LEU A 135 -20.98 -3.50 9.90
CA LEU A 135 -20.88 -3.27 11.35
C LEU A 135 -21.32 -1.88 11.77
N ILE A 136 -21.17 -0.89 10.88
CA ILE A 136 -21.36 0.53 11.15
C ILE A 136 -22.65 0.96 10.46
N LYS A 137 -23.59 1.52 11.23
CA LYS A 137 -24.89 1.97 10.71
C LYS A 137 -24.90 3.41 10.21
N LYS A 138 -23.88 4.21 10.57
CA LYS A 138 -23.74 5.59 10.09
C LYS A 138 -23.37 5.60 8.59
N ASP A 139 -23.84 6.66 7.91
CA ASP A 139 -23.64 6.91 6.48
C ASP A 139 -22.21 6.57 6.01
N SER A 140 -22.13 6.07 4.78
CA SER A 140 -20.94 5.53 4.10
C SER A 140 -19.63 6.21 4.52
N VAL A 141 -18.88 5.57 5.42
CA VAL A 141 -17.52 5.99 5.73
C VAL A 141 -16.67 5.70 4.49
N ASN A 142 -16.04 6.74 3.93
CA ASN A 142 -15.01 6.53 2.92
C ASN A 142 -13.70 6.14 3.61
N TYR A 143 -13.48 4.84 3.78
CA TYR A 143 -12.30 4.29 4.45
C TYR A 143 -10.99 4.68 3.77
N ASP A 144 -11.03 4.88 2.45
CA ASP A 144 -9.85 5.28 1.68
C ASP A 144 -9.49 6.76 1.97
N ASP A 145 -10.40 7.58 2.50
CA ASP A 145 -10.20 9.00 2.89
C ASP A 145 -9.73 9.21 4.33
N LEU A 146 -9.70 8.16 5.15
CA LEU A 146 -9.27 8.29 6.53
C LEU A 146 -7.78 8.61 6.61
N GLU A 147 -7.43 9.61 7.42
CA GLU A 147 -6.04 9.89 7.76
C GLU A 147 -5.39 8.69 8.43
N PHE A 148 -4.09 8.51 8.21
CA PHE A 148 -3.32 7.49 8.91
C PHE A 148 -3.46 7.57 10.43
N GLY A 149 -3.61 6.40 11.05
CA GLY A 149 -3.82 6.23 12.48
C GLY A 149 -4.59 4.94 12.79
N ILE A 150 -5.05 4.82 14.03
CA ILE A 150 -5.83 3.69 14.51
C ILE A 150 -7.24 4.19 14.81
N TYR A 151 -8.24 3.53 14.24
CA TYR A 151 -9.65 3.80 14.48
C TYR A 151 -10.28 2.64 15.22
N GLN A 152 -11.05 2.91 16.28
CA GLN A 152 -11.80 1.90 17.01
C GLN A 152 -13.28 2.00 16.68
N VAL A 153 -13.96 0.86 16.60
CA VAL A 153 -15.43 0.83 16.53
C VAL A 153 -16.01 1.24 17.88
N LYS A 154 -16.75 2.34 17.91
CA LYS A 154 -17.51 2.83 19.07
C LYS A 154 -18.87 3.34 18.64
N ASN A 155 -19.93 2.97 19.36
CA ASN A 155 -21.30 3.45 19.14
C ASN A 155 -21.72 3.42 17.65
N GLU A 156 -21.50 2.28 16.99
CA GLU A 156 -21.82 2.07 15.57
C GLU A 156 -21.10 3.04 14.61
N GLY A 157 -19.93 3.55 15.00
CA GLY A 157 -19.06 4.44 14.22
C GLY A 157 -17.57 4.12 14.39
N LEU A 158 -16.71 4.79 13.59
CA LEU A 158 -15.26 4.80 13.79
C LEU A 158 -14.83 6.05 14.54
N VAL A 159 -13.96 5.88 15.53
CA VAL A 159 -13.32 6.97 16.27
C VAL A 159 -11.82 6.78 16.22
N LYS A 160 -11.07 7.80 15.77
CA LYS A 160 -9.61 7.80 15.81
C LYS A 160 -9.15 7.77 17.27
N VAL A 161 -8.40 6.75 17.65
CA VAL A 161 -7.89 6.54 19.02
C VAL A 161 -6.38 6.70 19.10
N ASN A 162 -5.67 6.61 17.97
CA ASN A 162 -4.24 6.84 17.90
C ASN A 162 -3.88 7.46 16.54
N ASN A 163 -2.89 8.35 16.52
CA ASN A 163 -2.35 8.91 15.28
C ASN A 163 -1.22 8.06 14.69
N ASP A 164 -0.69 7.11 15.46
CA ASP A 164 0.37 6.21 15.06
C ASP A 164 -0.20 4.81 14.82
N GLY A 165 -0.29 4.43 13.54
CA GLY A 165 -0.78 3.12 13.12
C GLY A 165 0.07 1.95 13.62
N THR A 166 1.33 2.17 14.02
CA THR A 166 2.24 1.11 14.49
C THR A 166 1.93 0.64 15.91
N LYS A 167 1.13 1.39 16.66
CA LYS A 167 0.79 1.12 18.07
C LYS A 167 -0.46 0.26 18.25
N LEU A 168 -0.83 -0.52 17.23
CA LEU A 168 -2.00 -1.40 17.29
C LEU A 168 -1.88 -2.44 18.41
N SER A 169 -0.71 -3.03 18.58
CA SER A 169 -0.44 -4.03 19.63
C SER A 169 -0.54 -3.47 21.06
N GLU A 170 -0.51 -2.14 21.23
CA GLU A 170 -0.68 -1.46 22.52
C GLU A 170 -2.16 -1.19 22.86
N GLN A 171 -3.07 -1.41 21.91
CA GLN A 171 -4.48 -1.13 22.10
C GLN A 171 -5.15 -2.22 22.97
N LYS A 172 -6.22 -1.82 23.67
CA LYS A 172 -7.05 -2.74 24.46
C LYS A 172 -7.87 -3.66 23.55
N ASP A 173 -8.54 -4.63 24.15
CA ASP A 173 -9.48 -5.50 23.44
C ASP A 173 -10.55 -4.70 22.69
N GLY A 174 -10.78 -5.07 21.43
CA GLY A 174 -11.70 -4.36 20.56
C GLY A 174 -11.48 -4.64 19.08
N LEU A 175 -12.34 -4.05 18.26
CA LEU A 175 -12.27 -4.09 16.82
C LEU A 175 -11.76 -2.73 16.30
N TYR A 176 -10.73 -2.79 15.48
CA TYR A 176 -10.00 -1.65 14.98
C TYR A 176 -9.95 -1.65 13.45
N PHE A 177 -9.82 -0.45 12.88
CA PHE A 177 -9.53 -0.23 11.48
C PHE A 177 -8.26 0.62 11.37
N ILE A 178 -7.36 0.22 10.47
CA ILE A 178 -6.16 0.97 10.11
C ILE A 178 -6.22 1.23 8.60
N PRO A 179 -6.34 2.50 8.16
CA PRO A 179 -6.27 2.83 6.74
C PRO A 179 -4.86 2.59 6.19
N SER A 180 -4.72 2.60 4.86
CA SER A 180 -3.41 2.66 4.22
C SER A 180 -2.60 3.86 4.74
N PRO A 181 -1.26 3.77 4.83
CA PRO A 181 -0.40 2.70 4.32
C PRO A 181 -0.39 1.40 5.15
N GLY A 182 -1.04 1.36 6.32
CA GLY A 182 -1.22 0.12 7.09
C GLY A 182 -0.44 0.04 8.41
N PHE A 183 -0.62 -1.08 9.11
CA PHE A 183 0.09 -1.39 10.35
C PHE A 183 1.61 -1.51 10.10
N ASN A 184 2.45 -1.26 11.11
CA ASN A 184 3.93 -1.36 11.03
C ASN A 184 4.66 -0.49 9.99
N VAL A 185 3.97 0.46 9.35
CA VAL A 185 4.61 1.46 8.48
C VAL A 185 5.43 2.43 9.34
N VAL A 186 6.73 2.49 9.06
CA VAL A 186 7.71 3.30 9.82
C VAL A 186 7.66 4.76 9.40
N ASN A 187 7.54 5.00 8.10
CA ASN A 187 7.47 6.33 7.52
C ASN A 187 6.57 6.30 6.28
N PHE A 188 5.92 7.40 5.94
CA PHE A 188 5.13 7.49 4.73
C PHE A 188 5.06 8.92 4.19
N LYS A 189 4.78 9.02 2.90
CA LYS A 189 4.52 10.27 2.19
C LYS A 189 3.25 10.14 1.36
N GLN A 190 2.46 11.21 1.29
CA GLN A 190 1.35 11.26 0.35
C GLN A 190 1.91 11.39 -1.07
N LEU A 191 1.37 10.57 -1.98
CA LEU A 191 1.74 10.58 -3.38
C LEU A 191 1.44 11.94 -4.03
N ASN A 192 0.33 12.58 -3.64
CA ASN A 192 -0.04 13.90 -4.13
C ASN A 192 0.97 15.01 -3.76
N ASP A 193 1.71 14.83 -2.66
CA ASP A 193 2.72 15.79 -2.24
C ASP A 193 4.03 15.58 -3.00
N ILE A 194 4.43 14.31 -3.21
CA ILE A 194 5.76 13.99 -3.77
C ILE A 194 5.79 13.90 -5.30
N LEU A 195 4.72 13.40 -5.95
CA LEU A 195 4.71 13.16 -7.39
C LEU A 195 4.86 14.44 -8.24
N PRO A 196 4.27 15.59 -7.87
CA PRO A 196 4.51 16.85 -8.58
C PRO A 196 5.98 17.26 -8.55
N GLU A 197 6.63 17.17 -7.39
CA GLU A 197 8.04 17.53 -7.21
C GLU A 197 8.97 16.62 -8.01
N ILE A 198 8.72 15.31 -7.97
CA ILE A 198 9.47 14.31 -8.74
C ILE A 198 9.31 14.55 -10.25
N SER A 199 8.07 14.76 -10.72
CA SER A 199 7.78 15.03 -12.13
C SER A 199 8.45 16.32 -12.61
N ALA A 200 8.41 17.39 -11.80
CA ALA A 200 9.09 18.65 -12.12
C ALA A 200 10.61 18.47 -12.19
N THR A 201 11.18 17.69 -11.27
CA THR A 201 12.62 17.41 -11.22
C THR A 201 13.07 16.64 -12.45
N LEU A 202 12.35 15.58 -12.84
CA LEU A 202 12.61 14.80 -14.05
C LEU A 202 12.55 15.66 -15.33
N LYS A 203 11.60 16.61 -15.41
CA LYS A 203 11.47 17.53 -16.55
C LYS A 203 12.57 18.60 -16.63
N LYS A 204 13.10 19.04 -15.49
CA LYS A 204 14.11 20.12 -15.42
C LYS A 204 15.52 19.66 -15.77
N TYR A 205 15.79 18.36 -15.59
CA TYR A 205 17.08 17.74 -15.94
C TYR A 205 16.89 16.67 -17.00
N PRO A 206 16.41 17.01 -18.22
CA PRO A 206 16.33 16.05 -19.31
C PRO A 206 17.75 15.55 -19.60
N LEU A 207 17.87 14.24 -19.69
CA LEU A 207 19.15 13.56 -19.81
C LEU A 207 19.65 13.66 -21.26
N PRO A 208 20.97 13.60 -21.51
CA PRO A 208 21.49 13.61 -22.87
C PRO A 208 20.94 12.42 -23.67
N GLU A 209 20.51 12.67 -24.90
CA GLU A 209 19.86 11.67 -25.78
C GLU A 209 20.76 10.47 -26.11
N GLU A 210 22.06 10.55 -25.88
CA GLU A 210 23.01 9.45 -26.08
C GLU A 210 24.07 9.42 -24.98
N ILE A 211 24.19 8.28 -24.29
CA ILE A 211 25.44 7.88 -23.65
C ILE A 211 26.09 6.88 -24.61
N ASN A 212 26.98 7.38 -25.46
CA ASN A 212 27.87 6.53 -26.26
C ASN A 212 28.84 5.82 -25.31
N ILE A 213 28.58 4.55 -25.02
CA ILE A 213 29.57 3.65 -24.44
C ILE A 213 30.32 3.04 -25.63
N ARG A 214 31.53 3.55 -25.88
CA ARG A 214 32.52 2.82 -26.69
C ARG A 214 33.12 1.68 -25.89
#